data_AF-A0A1X1YJ73-F1
#
_entry.id   AF-A0A1X1YJ73-F1
#
_cell.length_a   1.000
_cell.length_b   1.000
_cell.length_c   1.000
_cell.angle_alpha   90.00
_cell.angle_beta   90.00
_cell.angle_gamma   90.00
#
_symmetry.space_group_name_H-M   'P 1'
#
loop_
_entity.id
_entity.type
_entity.pdbx_description
1 polymer ?
#
loop_
_entity_poly.entity_id
_entity_poly.type
_entity_poly.pdbx_seq_one_letter_code
_entity_poly.pdbx_strand_id
1 'polypeptide(L)' 'MRRNEAERQTVIRTGARMFCAPRADLTAGDLARRYLDNLAAIAHAAESPSPFIYLVYDNRITRLV' A
#
# COMPACT_ATOMS: atom_id res chain seq x y z
N MET A 1 8.46 0.13 6.57
CA MET A 1 7.34 1.08 6.48
C MET A 1 6.42 1.23 7.69
N ARG A 2 5.52 0.29 8.07
CA ARG A 2 4.51 0.56 9.14
C ARG A 2 5.13 1.01 10.49
N ARG A 3 6.34 0.53 10.82
CA ARG A 3 7.07 0.88 12.04
C ARG A 3 8.17 1.93 11.84
N ASN A 4 8.37 2.44 10.61
CA ASN A 4 9.43 3.40 10.30
C ASN A 4 8.81 4.75 9.93
N GLU A 5 8.73 5.64 10.94
CA GLU A 5 8.18 6.99 10.77
C GLU A 5 8.95 7.82 9.75
N ALA A 6 10.28 7.73 9.76
CA ALA A 6 11.13 8.53 8.88
C ALA A 6 10.91 8.17 7.41
N GLU A 7 10.78 6.87 7.09
CA GLU A 7 10.39 6.41 5.75
C GLU A 7 9.03 6.97 5.34
N ARG A 8 8.06 6.91 6.25
CA ARG A 8 6.69 7.37 5.99
C ARG A 8 6.66 8.87 5.68
N GLN A 9 7.29 9.69 6.53
CA GLN A 9 7.37 11.14 6.31
C GLN A 9 8.10 11.49 5.03
N THR A 10 9.15 10.72 4.67
CA THR A 10 9.87 10.93 3.41
C THR A 10 8.95 10.73 2.21
N VAL A 11 8.16 9.66 2.18
CA VAL A 11 7.20 9.38 1.10
C VAL A 11 6.08 10.41 1.04
N ILE A 12 5.56 10.85 2.18
CA ILE A 12 4.54 11.90 2.24
C ILE A 12 5.10 13.19 1.61
N ARG A 13 6.32 13.56 1.97
CA ARG A 13 6.99 14.77 1.45
C ARG A 13 7.19 14.75 -0.06
N THR A 14 7.36 13.57 -0.68
CA THR A 14 7.48 13.47 -2.14
C THR A 14 6.14 13.53 -2.87
N GLY A 15 5.00 13.55 -2.16
CA GLY A 15 3.67 13.48 -2.76
C GLY A 15 3.34 12.10 -3.35
N ALA A 16 4.11 11.07 -2.99
CA ALA A 16 3.94 9.74 -3.55
C ALA A 16 2.60 9.11 -3.12
N ARG A 17 2.08 8.27 -4.02
CA ARG A 17 0.89 7.46 -3.84
C ARG A 17 1.31 6.00 -3.84
N MET A 18 1.16 5.30 -2.71
CA MET A 18 1.74 3.97 -2.57
C MET A 18 0.75 2.92 -2.07
N PHE A 19 0.92 1.72 -2.62
CA PHE A 19 0.34 0.48 -2.13
C PHE A 19 1.51 -0.44 -1.77
N CYS A 20 1.54 -0.95 -0.55
CA CYS A 20 2.67 -1.72 -0.03
C CYS A 20 2.22 -3.01 0.62
N ALA A 21 3.02 -4.07 0.47
CA ALA A 21 2.81 -5.27 1.26
C ALA A 21 3.21 -5.02 2.73
N PRO A 22 2.42 -5.47 3.72
CA PRO A 22 2.71 -5.33 5.14
C PRO A 22 3.86 -6.21 5.63
N ARG A 23 4.28 -7.23 4.87
CA ARG A 23 5.39 -8.12 5.21
C ARG A 23 6.29 -8.34 4.01
N ALA A 24 7.59 -8.53 4.27
CA ALA A 24 8.63 -8.70 3.26
C ALA A 24 8.95 -10.18 2.97
N ASP A 25 8.36 -11.12 3.70
CA ASP A 25 8.55 -12.57 3.58
C ASP A 25 7.60 -13.23 2.57
N LEU A 26 6.79 -12.45 1.84
CA LEU A 26 5.86 -12.96 0.85
C LEU A 26 6.61 -13.45 -0.39
N THR A 27 6.17 -14.59 -0.94
CA THR A 27 6.65 -15.02 -2.25
C THR A 27 6.14 -14.08 -3.34
N ALA A 28 6.76 -14.13 -4.52
CA ALA A 28 6.27 -13.38 -5.69
C ALA A 28 4.82 -13.75 -6.06
N GLY A 29 4.46 -15.04 -5.93
CA GLY A 29 3.10 -15.52 -6.18
C GLY A 29 2.08 -14.95 -5.19
N ASP A 30 2.42 -14.95 -3.89
CA ASP A 30 1.56 -14.36 -2.85
C ASP A 30 1.38 -12.87 -3.07
N LEU A 31 2.46 -12.17 -3.42
CA LEU A 31 2.43 -10.75 -3.72
C LEU A 31 1.50 -10.48 -4.90
N ALA A 32 1.70 -11.16 -6.04
CA ALA A 32 0.88 -10.98 -7.24
C ALA A 32 -0.60 -11.25 -6.95
N ARG A 33 -0.91 -12.38 -6.30
CA ARG A 33 -2.28 -12.73 -5.93
C ARG A 33 -2.94 -11.65 -5.08
N ARG A 34 -2.22 -11.12 -4.09
CA ARG A 34 -2.73 -10.09 -3.18
C ARG A 34 -3.11 -8.79 -3.91
N TYR A 35 -2.30 -8.36 -4.87
CA TYR A 35 -2.63 -7.17 -5.68
C TYR A 35 -3.78 -7.43 -6.64
N LEU A 36 -3.83 -8.61 -7.27
CA LEU A 36 -4.92 -8.98 -8.19
C LEU A 36 -6.26 -9.10 -7.45
N ASP A 37 -6.29 -9.78 -6.30
CA ASP A 37 -7.48 -9.97 -5.48
C ASP A 37 -8.04 -8.64 -4.93
N ASN A 38 -7.19 -7.61 -4.78
CA ASN A 38 -7.56 -6.27 -4.31
C ASN A 38 -7.65 -5.21 -5.42
N LEU A 39 -7.54 -5.59 -6.70
CA LEU A 39 -7.38 -4.63 -7.80
C LEU A 39 -8.49 -3.56 -7.83
N ALA A 40 -9.74 -3.95 -7.61
CA ALA A 40 -10.87 -3.02 -7.56
C ALA A 40 -10.77 -2.03 -6.39
N ALA A 41 -10.37 -2.50 -5.20
CA ALA A 41 -10.19 -1.63 -4.04
C ALA A 41 -9.01 -0.67 -4.22
N ILE A 42 -7.93 -1.14 -4.85
CA ILE A 42 -6.75 -0.33 -5.20
C ILE A 42 -7.14 0.77 -6.19
N ALA A 43 -7.87 0.42 -7.25
CA ALA A 43 -8.35 1.38 -8.26
C ALA A 43 -9.18 2.49 -7.61
N HIS A 44 -10.16 2.11 -6.77
CA HIS A 44 -10.99 3.07 -6.06
C HIS A 44 -10.17 3.95 -5.08
N ALA A 45 -9.26 3.36 -4.31
CA ALA A 45 -8.41 4.12 -3.40
C ALA A 45 -7.48 5.10 -4.13
N ALA A 46 -7.05 4.77 -5.35
CA ALA A 46 -6.17 5.63 -6.15
C ALA A 46 -6.83 6.93 -6.62
N GLU A 47 -8.16 7.03 -6.57
CA GLU A 47 -8.94 8.25 -6.82
C GLU A 47 -8.83 9.27 -5.68
N SER A 48 -8.33 8.85 -4.50
CA SER A 48 -8.15 9.74 -3.35
C SER A 48 -7.07 10.80 -3.59
N PRO A 49 -7.20 12.01 -3.03
CA PRO A 49 -6.15 13.03 -3.07
C PRO A 49 -4.82 12.51 -2.48
N SER A 50 -3.71 12.88 -3.11
CA SER A 50 -2.35 12.58 -2.64
C SER A 50 -1.93 13.47 -1.46
N PRO A 51 -0.96 13.05 -0.64
CA PRO A 51 -0.32 11.73 -0.64
C PRO A 51 -1.12 10.68 0.13
N PHE A 52 -0.92 9.40 -0.19
CA PHE A 52 -1.48 8.31 0.59
C PHE A 52 -0.56 7.09 0.59
N ILE A 53 -0.69 6.29 1.64
CA ILE A 53 -0.04 4.99 1.73
C ILE A 53 -1.09 3.97 2.18
N TYR A 54 -1.28 2.93 1.38
CA TYR A 54 -2.12 1.78 1.72
C TYR A 54 -1.26 0.54 1.96
N LEU A 55 -1.63 -0.24 2.97
CA LEU A 55 -1.14 -1.60 3.15
C LEU A 55 -2.12 -2.56 2.47
N VAL A 56 -1.62 -3.42 1.58
CA VAL A 56 -2.40 -4.44 0.88
C VAL A 56 -2.31 -5.75 1.66
N TYR A 57 -3.43 -6.20 2.22
CA TYR A 57 -3.60 -7.48 2.88
C TYR A 57 -4.29 -8.47 1.92
N ASP A 58 -4.45 -9.73 2.33
CA ASP A 58 -4.93 -10.80 1.45
C ASP A 58 -6.30 -10.52 0.84
N ASN A 59 -7.18 -9.82 1.58
CA ASN A 59 -8.56 -9.56 1.19
C ASN A 59 -9.02 -8.11 1.43
N ARG A 60 -8.08 -7.20 1.73
CA ARG A 60 -8.40 -5.79 1.96
C ARG A 60 -7.18 -4.90 1.77
N ILE A 61 -7.43 -3.62 1.53
CA ILE A 61 -6.43 -2.57 1.72
C ILE A 61 -6.73 -1.77 2.99
N THR A 62 -5.71 -1.21 3.63
CA THR A 62 -5.86 -0.37 4.82
C THR A 62 -5.01 0.88 4.67
N ARG A 63 -5.64 2.05 4.79
CA ARG A 63 -4.94 3.33 4.74
C ARG A 63 -4.06 3.50 5.98
N LEU A 64 -2.82 3.92 5.77
CA LEU A 64 -1.86 4.24 6.82
C LEU A 64 -1.76 5.75 7.05
N VAL A 65 -1.85 6.54 5.97
CA VAL A 65 -1.88 8.01 5.90
C VAL A 65 -2.66 8.45 4.68
#